data_AF-A0A9X3HTQ9-F1
#
_entry.id   AF-A0A9X3HTQ9-F1
#
_cell.length_a   1.000
_cell.length_b   1.000
_cell.length_c   1.000
_cell.angle_alpha   90.00
_cell.angle_beta   90.00
_cell.angle_gamma   90.00
#
_symmetry.space_group_name_H-M   'P 1'
#
loop_
_entity.id
_entity.type
_entity.pdbx_description
1 polymer ?
#
loop_
_entity_poly.entity_id
_entity_poly.type
_entity_poly.pdbx_seq_one_letter_code
_entity_poly.pdbx_strand_id
1 'polypeptide(L)'
;MPSTNQSVSSLMPEAKKIKPLTVLVHWSESREFTEETLYDFNEFEKKALEVAKRNPLGGYDKTKVTVTFDNEHQHECRLDLGCGGNDQGFAEHCLSTERYYRQHKGDVDKPWLYDKHHQQLIELINTYELNHSFVDLGRLQVKQVEEQAKAEEAAKEEAKQQERERAWREHQQAEEAFQETLEVPQWAKGVIIATLTDYDAEISEPYAGEFHTKTLKTIILAWSKHSRNLFPELRKACLNHPETTFLNDPEKSVEHRERFAMGEGYYLTDTKYIRYGWQIKKRNFYREDNKARYVPLGEIAISE
;
A
#
# COMPACT_ATOMS: atom_id res chain seq x y z
N MET A 1 7.93 -49.14 59.13
CA MET A 1 9.20 -48.45 59.43
C MET A 1 9.36 -47.31 58.44
N PRO A 2 8.99 -46.07 58.78
CA PRO A 2 9.33 -44.92 57.94
C PRO A 2 10.67 -44.34 58.44
N SER A 3 11.62 -44.08 57.53
CA SER A 3 12.68 -43.11 57.83
C SER A 3 13.20 -42.49 56.54
N THR A 4 12.69 -41.29 56.30
CA THR A 4 13.45 -40.08 55.95
C THR A 4 14.26 -40.10 54.65
N ASN A 5 13.60 -39.73 53.54
CA ASN A 5 14.29 -39.08 52.42
C ASN A 5 14.31 -37.57 52.71
N GLN A 6 15.46 -37.06 53.11
CA GLN A 6 15.71 -35.63 53.18
C GLN A 6 15.61 -35.03 51.77
N SER A 7 14.61 -34.19 51.55
CA SER A 7 14.56 -33.29 50.42
C SER A 7 15.67 -32.25 50.60
N VAL A 8 16.80 -32.43 49.91
CA VAL A 8 17.79 -31.38 49.73
C VAL A 8 17.17 -30.37 48.78
N SER A 9 16.56 -29.34 49.37
CA SER A 9 16.21 -28.10 48.67
C SER A 9 17.52 -27.45 48.23
N SER A 10 17.89 -27.67 46.98
CA SER A 10 18.95 -26.91 46.31
C SER A 10 18.42 -25.51 46.03
N LEU A 11 18.52 -24.63 47.02
CA LEU A 11 18.44 -23.20 46.82
C LEU A 11 19.68 -22.80 46.03
N MET A 12 19.55 -22.76 44.70
CA MET A 12 20.47 -21.98 43.85
C MET A 12 20.52 -20.57 44.42
N PRO A 13 21.70 -19.98 44.67
CA PRO A 13 21.79 -18.61 45.17
C PRO A 13 21.07 -17.68 44.19
N GLU A 14 20.19 -16.80 44.68
CA GLU A 14 19.58 -15.75 43.87
C GLU A 14 20.70 -15.00 43.16
N ALA A 15 20.72 -15.06 41.83
CA ALA A 15 21.67 -14.33 41.03
C ALA A 15 21.51 -12.83 41.33
N LYS A 16 22.61 -12.18 41.73
CA LYS A 16 22.62 -10.76 42.08
C LYS A 16 22.11 -9.95 40.88
N LYS A 17 21.05 -9.18 41.09
CA LYS A 17 20.52 -8.26 40.08
C LYS A 17 21.54 -7.15 39.78
N ILE A 18 21.66 -6.78 38.50
CA ILE A 18 22.57 -5.72 38.02
C ILE A 18 21.78 -4.62 37.33
N LYS A 19 22.17 -3.37 37.57
CA LYS A 19 21.43 -2.19 37.14
C LYS A 19 22.04 -1.60 35.88
N PRO A 20 21.26 -1.36 34.81
CA PRO A 20 21.76 -0.65 33.66
C PRO A 20 21.98 0.84 34.00
N LEU A 21 23.09 1.41 33.56
CA LEU A 21 23.48 2.79 33.88
C LEU A 21 23.51 3.68 32.65
N THR A 22 24.18 3.24 31.59
CA THR A 22 24.40 4.05 30.39
C THR A 22 24.23 3.25 29.12
N VAL A 23 23.88 3.94 28.04
CA VAL A 23 23.75 3.36 26.70
C VAL A 23 24.65 4.13 25.74
N LEU A 24 25.65 3.45 25.19
CA LEU A 24 26.39 3.96 24.03
C LEU A 24 25.59 3.64 22.78
N VAL A 25 25.14 4.66 22.06
CA VAL A 25 24.55 4.48 20.74
C VAL A 25 25.65 4.58 19.71
N HIS A 26 25.95 3.47 19.03
CA HIS A 26 26.95 3.45 17.95
C HIS A 26 26.37 4.16 16.72
N TRP A 27 25.17 3.75 16.31
CA TRP A 27 24.45 4.35 15.18
C TRP A 27 22.94 4.10 15.28
N SER A 28 22.14 4.93 14.60
CA SER A 28 20.67 4.80 14.51
C SER A 28 20.13 5.28 13.16
N GLU A 29 19.25 4.49 12.54
CA GLU A 29 18.52 4.88 11.32
C GLU A 29 17.49 6.00 11.57
N SER A 30 17.04 6.16 12.83
CA SER A 30 16.00 7.14 13.21
C SER A 30 16.40 8.61 13.05
N ARG A 31 17.72 8.89 12.97
CA ARG A 31 18.33 10.23 13.03
C ARG A 31 18.06 11.03 14.31
N GLU A 32 17.41 10.42 15.29
CA GLU A 32 17.14 11.05 16.59
C GLU A 32 18.29 10.88 17.56
N PHE A 33 19.03 9.77 17.47
CA PHE A 33 20.23 9.56 18.26
C PHE A 33 21.47 10.09 17.54
N THR A 34 22.39 10.65 18.33
CA THR A 34 23.71 11.06 17.85
C THR A 34 24.62 9.84 17.88
N GLU A 35 25.36 9.60 16.80
CA GLU A 35 26.31 8.50 16.71
C GLU A 35 27.43 8.62 17.76
N GLU A 36 27.96 7.47 18.17
CA GLU A 36 29.01 7.35 19.19
C GLU A 36 28.77 8.17 20.46
N THR A 37 27.51 8.30 20.86
CA THR A 37 27.10 9.14 22.00
C THR A 37 26.60 8.30 23.15
N LEU A 38 27.07 8.66 24.35
CA LEU A 38 26.67 8.03 25.60
C LEU A 38 25.44 8.74 26.18
N TYR A 39 24.43 7.97 26.54
CA TYR A 39 23.19 8.43 27.16
C TYR A 39 23.03 7.80 28.55
N ASP A 40 22.35 8.51 29.46
CA ASP A 40 21.76 7.88 30.65
C ASP A 40 20.73 6.82 30.20
N PHE A 41 20.68 5.68 30.91
CA PHE A 41 19.81 4.58 30.53
C PHE A 41 18.33 4.98 30.48
N ASN A 42 17.82 5.71 31.46
CA ASN A 42 16.40 6.07 31.49
C ASN A 42 16.05 7.12 30.43
N GLU A 43 16.95 8.06 30.17
CA GLU A 43 16.77 9.03 29.09
C GLU A 43 16.82 8.36 27.71
N PHE A 44 17.69 7.36 27.54
CA PHE A 44 17.70 6.53 26.34
C PHE A 44 16.38 5.78 26.16
N GLU A 45 15.89 5.07 27.19
CA GLU A 45 14.64 4.28 27.10
C GLU A 45 13.43 5.15 26.75
N LYS A 46 13.31 6.36 27.35
CA LYS A 46 12.25 7.32 26.99
C LYS A 46 12.35 7.74 25.53
N LYS A 47 13.55 8.08 25.07
CA LYS A 47 13.78 8.52 23.70
C LYS A 47 13.57 7.40 22.69
N ALA A 48 13.98 6.17 23.01
CA ALA A 48 13.79 4.99 22.19
C ALA A 48 12.29 4.68 22.00
N LEU A 49 11.48 4.84 23.04
CA LEU A 49 10.03 4.72 22.95
C LEU A 49 9.42 5.80 22.04
N GLU A 50 9.86 7.06 22.15
CA GLU A 50 9.42 8.12 21.23
C GLU A 50 9.79 7.84 19.78
N VAL A 51 10.98 7.26 19.53
CA VAL A 51 11.41 6.84 18.19
C VAL A 51 10.53 5.70 17.68
N ALA A 52 10.29 4.67 18.49
CA ALA A 52 9.48 3.51 18.09
C ALA A 52 8.06 3.93 17.64
N LYS A 53 7.45 4.89 18.33
CA LYS A 53 6.12 5.43 17.98
C LYS A 53 6.04 6.16 16.64
N ARG A 54 7.17 6.48 15.99
CA ARG A 54 7.20 7.10 14.66
C ARG A 54 6.94 6.13 13.52
N ASN A 55 6.96 4.82 13.80
CA ASN A 55 6.68 3.77 12.83
C ASN A 55 5.36 3.04 13.16
N PRO A 56 4.20 3.75 13.19
CA PRO A 56 2.95 3.23 13.75
C PRO A 56 2.24 2.20 12.85
N LEU A 57 2.53 2.18 11.55
CA LEU A 57 1.94 1.28 10.56
C LEU A 57 2.89 0.15 10.15
N GLY A 58 3.96 -0.06 10.91
CA GLY A 58 5.00 -1.04 10.62
C GLY A 58 6.30 -0.38 10.14
N GLY A 59 7.31 -1.22 9.90
CA GLY A 59 8.69 -0.77 9.79
C GLY A 59 9.32 -0.52 11.16
N TYR A 60 10.63 -0.25 11.15
CA TYR A 60 11.40 0.04 12.36
C TYR A 60 12.69 0.77 11.98
N ASP A 61 13.22 1.52 12.94
CA ASP A 61 14.54 2.16 12.85
C ASP A 61 15.58 1.31 13.58
N LYS A 62 16.55 0.78 12.83
CA LYS A 62 17.62 -0.02 13.43
C LYS A 62 18.55 0.88 14.25
N THR A 63 18.86 0.45 15.47
CA THR A 63 19.73 1.20 16.38
C THR A 63 20.70 0.24 17.07
N LYS A 64 22.00 0.40 16.82
CA LYS A 64 23.03 -0.41 17.49
C LYS A 64 23.47 0.26 18.79
N VAL A 65 23.40 -0.49 19.88
CA VAL A 65 23.69 0.02 21.23
C VAL A 65 24.58 -0.91 22.04
N THR A 66 25.32 -0.35 22.99
CA THR A 66 25.96 -1.07 24.09
C THR A 66 25.48 -0.51 25.42
N VAL A 67 24.80 -1.35 26.21
CA VAL A 67 24.34 -1.01 27.56
C VAL A 67 25.42 -1.41 28.55
N THR A 68 25.84 -0.48 29.42
CA THR A 68 26.79 -0.75 30.51
C THR A 68 26.07 -0.77 31.85
N PHE A 69 26.36 -1.79 32.65
CA PHE A 69 25.73 -2.04 33.95
C PHE A 69 26.63 -1.63 35.13
N ASP A 70 26.07 -1.57 36.32
CA ASP A 70 26.75 -1.19 37.56
C ASP A 70 27.88 -2.13 38.00
N ASN A 71 27.91 -3.36 37.49
CA ASN A 71 28.99 -4.32 37.67
C ASN A 71 30.00 -4.34 36.50
N GLU A 72 30.01 -3.29 35.66
CA GLU A 72 30.85 -3.15 34.46
C GLU A 72 30.52 -4.14 33.33
N HIS A 73 29.52 -5.00 33.50
CA HIS A 73 29.02 -5.84 32.42
C HIS A 73 28.50 -4.99 31.26
N GLN A 74 28.71 -5.46 30.03
CA GLN A 74 28.23 -4.79 28.82
C GLN A 74 27.38 -5.74 27.98
N HIS A 75 26.27 -5.21 27.47
CA HIS A 75 25.41 -5.90 26.51
C HIS A 75 25.33 -5.07 25.23
N GLU A 76 26.01 -5.53 24.19
CA GLU A 76 25.87 -4.99 22.83
C GLU A 76 24.73 -5.70 22.10
N CYS A 77 23.80 -4.94 21.52
CA CYS A 77 22.73 -5.48 20.69
C CYS A 77 22.28 -4.46 19.63
N ARG A 78 21.44 -4.92 18.69
CA ARG A 78 20.73 -4.07 17.74
C ARG A 78 19.25 -4.08 18.13
N LEU A 79 18.69 -2.91 18.33
CA LEU A 79 17.26 -2.69 18.58
C LEU A 79 16.58 -2.32 17.26
N ASP A 80 15.41 -2.90 17.05
CA ASP A 80 14.51 -2.57 15.95
C ASP A 80 13.42 -1.64 16.50
N LEU A 81 13.66 -0.33 16.54
CA LEU A 81 12.75 0.61 17.18
C LEU A 81 11.51 0.86 16.32
N GLY A 82 10.35 0.33 16.74
CA GLY A 82 9.11 0.48 15.98
C GLY A 82 7.86 -0.02 16.72
N CYS A 83 6.70 0.22 16.14
CA CYS A 83 5.45 -0.42 16.55
C CYS A 83 5.31 -1.82 15.92
N GLY A 84 4.24 -2.54 16.21
CA GLY A 84 3.89 -3.81 15.54
C GLY A 84 4.63 -5.02 16.08
N GLY A 85 5.02 -5.00 17.36
CA GLY A 85 5.80 -6.06 18.00
C GLY A 85 7.33 -5.92 17.84
N ASN A 86 7.78 -4.77 17.35
CA ASN A 86 9.17 -4.35 17.34
C ASN A 86 9.60 -3.77 18.70
N ASP A 87 10.89 -3.47 18.85
CA ASP A 87 11.49 -3.01 20.10
C ASP A 87 11.05 -1.59 20.45
N GLN A 88 10.89 -1.32 21.74
CA GLN A 88 10.52 0.01 22.26
C GLN A 88 11.65 0.69 23.05
N GLY A 89 12.79 -0.01 23.11
CA GLY A 89 13.89 0.25 24.03
C GLY A 89 14.57 -1.06 24.40
N PHE A 90 15.72 -0.97 25.04
CA PHE A 90 16.49 -2.13 25.45
C PHE A 90 15.76 -2.97 26.49
N ALA A 91 15.05 -2.34 27.42
CA ALA A 91 14.32 -3.08 28.45
C ALA A 91 13.19 -3.93 27.83
N GLU A 92 12.45 -3.35 26.90
CA GLU A 92 11.37 -4.06 26.19
C GLU A 92 11.94 -5.21 25.36
N HIS A 93 13.03 -4.99 24.61
CA HIS A 93 13.74 -6.01 23.85
C HIS A 93 14.13 -7.22 24.71
N CYS A 94 14.77 -6.96 25.87
CA CYS A 94 15.19 -8.00 26.79
C CYS A 94 13.99 -8.79 27.36
N LEU A 95 12.96 -8.08 27.81
CA LEU A 95 11.77 -8.71 28.41
C LEU A 95 10.93 -9.47 27.37
N SER A 96 10.86 -8.99 26.14
CA SER A 96 10.19 -9.68 25.04
C SER A 96 10.97 -10.93 24.61
N THR A 97 12.30 -10.88 24.59
CA THR A 97 13.16 -12.05 24.38
C THR A 97 12.93 -13.12 25.46
N GLU A 98 12.93 -12.72 26.74
CA GLU A 98 12.64 -13.61 27.87
C GLU A 98 11.23 -14.22 27.79
N ARG A 99 10.23 -13.40 27.45
CA ARG A 99 8.83 -13.83 27.29
C ARG A 99 8.69 -14.84 26.16
N TYR A 100 9.32 -14.59 25.00
CA TYR A 100 9.29 -15.49 23.86
C TYR A 100 9.90 -16.85 24.22
N TYR A 101 11.06 -16.85 24.88
CA TYR A 101 11.69 -18.08 25.39
C TYR A 101 10.74 -18.86 26.31
N ARG A 102 10.10 -18.18 27.27
CA ARG A 102 9.15 -18.84 28.20
C ARG A 102 7.94 -19.44 27.48
N GLN A 103 7.37 -18.71 26.52
CA GLN A 103 6.19 -19.15 25.77
C GLN A 103 6.46 -20.38 24.91
N HIS A 104 7.68 -20.49 24.39
CA HIS A 104 8.09 -21.54 23.45
C HIS A 104 8.99 -22.60 24.10
N LYS A 105 9.07 -22.61 25.43
CA LYS A 105 9.80 -23.63 26.18
C LYS A 105 9.06 -24.96 26.05
N GLY A 106 9.68 -25.89 25.34
CA GLY A 106 9.16 -27.23 25.02
C GLY A 106 8.90 -27.44 23.52
N ASP A 107 8.91 -26.37 22.72
CA ASP A 107 8.64 -26.44 21.28
C ASP A 107 9.76 -27.21 20.56
N VAL A 108 9.39 -28.33 19.95
CA VAL A 108 10.33 -29.27 19.29
C VAL A 108 10.85 -28.73 17.95
N ASP A 109 10.09 -27.83 17.33
CA ASP A 109 10.39 -27.14 16.09
C ASP A 109 11.33 -25.94 16.27
N LYS A 110 11.73 -25.61 17.51
CA LYS A 110 12.60 -24.47 17.83
C LYS A 110 13.88 -24.88 18.57
N PRO A 111 14.72 -25.75 17.97
CA PRO A 111 15.92 -26.28 18.65
C PRO A 111 16.94 -25.18 18.99
N TRP A 112 16.95 -24.06 18.26
CA TRP A 112 17.86 -22.93 18.54
C TRP A 112 17.59 -22.26 19.90
N LEU A 113 16.39 -22.38 20.47
CA LEU A 113 16.12 -21.86 21.82
C LEU A 113 16.94 -22.56 22.90
N TYR A 114 17.45 -23.78 22.64
CA TYR A 114 18.24 -24.55 23.60
C TYR A 114 19.74 -24.52 23.29
N ASP A 115 20.16 -23.72 22.31
CA ASP A 115 21.58 -23.53 22.09
C ASP A 115 22.22 -22.85 23.32
N LYS A 116 23.50 -23.14 23.56
CA LYS A 116 24.21 -22.67 24.75
C LYS A 116 24.22 -21.14 24.83
N HIS A 117 24.32 -20.45 23.69
CA HIS A 117 24.43 -19.00 23.63
C HIS A 117 23.10 -18.34 24.02
N HIS A 118 21.98 -18.85 23.52
CA HIS A 118 20.63 -18.41 23.83
C HIS A 118 20.30 -18.65 25.30
N GLN A 119 20.62 -19.83 25.84
CA GLN A 119 20.44 -20.10 27.27
C GLN A 119 21.22 -19.11 28.14
N GLN A 120 22.48 -18.86 27.80
CA GLN A 120 23.32 -17.88 28.51
C GLN A 120 22.75 -16.45 28.40
N LEU A 121 22.22 -16.06 27.24
CA LEU A 121 21.55 -14.78 27.06
C LEU A 121 20.31 -14.66 27.96
N ILE A 122 19.47 -15.70 28.02
CA ILE A 122 18.28 -15.70 28.89
C ILE A 122 18.67 -15.64 30.36
N GLU A 123 19.65 -16.43 30.79
CA GLU A 123 20.21 -16.38 32.15
C GLU A 123 20.69 -14.97 32.49
N LEU A 124 21.40 -14.33 31.56
CA LEU A 124 21.90 -12.98 31.73
C LEU A 124 20.77 -11.94 31.80
N ILE A 125 19.77 -12.01 30.91
CA ILE A 125 18.59 -11.14 30.96
C ILE A 125 17.85 -11.27 32.30
N ASN A 126 17.76 -12.48 32.85
CA ASN A 126 17.17 -12.72 34.17
C ASN A 126 17.94 -12.00 35.30
N THR A 127 19.19 -11.59 35.11
CA THR A 127 19.96 -10.80 36.09
C THR A 127 19.73 -9.29 35.98
N TYR A 128 19.16 -8.80 34.88
CA TYR A 128 18.98 -7.36 34.69
C TYR A 128 17.85 -6.81 35.58
N GLU A 129 18.08 -5.65 36.19
CA GLU A 129 17.06 -4.88 36.92
C GLU A 129 16.41 -3.87 35.96
N LEU A 130 15.39 -4.33 35.24
CA LEU A 130 14.68 -3.55 34.22
C LEU A 130 13.35 -2.99 34.76
N ASN A 131 12.94 -1.82 34.26
CA ASN A 131 11.69 -1.19 34.66
C ASN A 131 10.49 -1.79 33.91
N HIS A 132 9.90 -2.84 34.46
CA HIS A 132 8.72 -3.51 33.91
C HIS A 132 7.53 -2.56 33.72
N SER A 133 7.28 -1.66 34.68
CA SER A 133 6.16 -0.72 34.60
C SER A 133 6.30 0.25 33.44
N PHE A 134 7.53 0.73 33.18
CA PHE A 134 7.81 1.57 32.02
C PHE A 134 7.57 0.81 30.71
N VAL A 135 8.03 -0.44 30.62
CA VAL A 135 7.81 -1.30 29.45
C VAL A 135 6.32 -1.56 29.21
N ASP A 136 5.55 -1.85 30.25
CA ASP A 136 4.11 -2.09 30.11
C ASP A 136 3.36 -0.82 29.69
N LEU A 137 3.75 0.35 30.21
CA LEU A 137 3.23 1.64 29.75
C LEU A 137 3.61 1.92 28.28
N GLY A 138 4.85 1.63 27.89
CA GLY A 138 5.32 1.75 26.52
C GLY A 138 4.48 0.90 25.55
N ARG A 139 4.23 -0.36 25.91
CA ARG A 139 3.40 -1.29 25.12
C ARG A 139 1.97 -0.77 24.92
N LEU A 140 1.39 -0.17 25.96
CA LEU A 140 0.07 0.45 25.86
C LEU A 140 0.08 1.67 24.92
N GLN A 141 1.09 2.55 25.04
CA GLN A 141 1.20 3.72 24.17
C GLN A 141 1.39 3.35 22.70
N VAL A 142 2.29 2.40 22.43
CA VAL A 142 2.55 1.89 21.08
C VAL A 142 1.27 1.32 20.47
N LYS A 143 0.52 0.52 21.23
CA LYS A 143 -0.76 -0.04 20.76
C LYS A 143 -1.79 1.05 20.43
N GLN A 144 -1.90 2.08 21.26
CA GLN A 144 -2.80 3.23 20.99
C GLN A 144 -2.40 3.97 19.71
N VAL A 145 -1.09 4.20 19.52
CA VAL A 145 -0.54 4.86 18.34
C VAL A 145 -0.79 4.03 17.06
N GLU A 146 -0.64 2.69 17.13
CA GLU A 146 -0.99 1.79 16.03
C GLU A 146 -2.48 1.84 15.68
N GLU A 147 -3.36 1.77 16.68
CA GLU A 147 -4.80 1.80 16.50
C GLU A 147 -5.25 3.13 15.87
N GLN A 148 -4.70 4.24 16.34
CA GLN A 148 -4.98 5.56 15.78
C GLN A 148 -4.51 5.66 14.32
N ALA A 149 -3.27 5.26 14.02
CA ALA A 149 -2.75 5.36 12.67
C ALA A 149 -3.53 4.48 11.68
N LYS A 150 -3.91 3.26 12.09
CA LYS A 150 -4.76 2.37 11.27
C LYS A 150 -6.14 2.95 11.03
N ALA A 151 -6.74 3.58 12.04
CA ALA A 151 -8.03 4.25 11.90
C ALA A 151 -7.95 5.45 10.94
N GLU A 152 -6.87 6.23 11.00
CA GLU A 152 -6.65 7.35 10.07
C GLU A 152 -6.44 6.89 8.62
N GLU A 153 -5.68 5.81 8.40
CA GLU A 153 -5.48 5.22 7.06
C GLU A 153 -6.79 4.64 6.50
N ALA A 154 -7.53 3.90 7.32
CA ALA A 154 -8.84 3.36 6.94
C ALA A 154 -9.85 4.47 6.61
N ALA A 155 -9.89 5.55 7.39
CA ALA A 155 -10.76 6.69 7.13
C ALA A 155 -10.40 7.43 5.82
N LYS A 156 -9.09 7.54 5.50
CA LYS A 156 -8.63 8.12 4.23
C LYS A 156 -9.06 7.27 3.04
N GLU A 157 -8.87 5.95 3.12
CA GLU A 157 -9.29 5.03 2.06
C GLU A 157 -10.81 4.99 1.90
N GLU A 158 -11.57 5.00 3.00
CA GLU A 158 -13.02 5.08 2.95
C GLU A 158 -13.50 6.39 2.31
N ALA A 159 -12.90 7.53 2.67
CA ALA A 159 -13.23 8.82 2.06
C ALA A 159 -12.94 8.82 0.54
N LYS A 160 -11.78 8.28 0.13
CA LYS A 160 -11.41 8.13 -1.30
C LYS A 160 -12.41 7.23 -2.03
N GLN A 161 -12.86 6.15 -1.40
CA GLN A 161 -13.85 5.25 -1.98
C GLN A 161 -15.23 5.91 -2.11
N GLN A 162 -15.67 6.65 -1.08
CA GLN A 162 -16.94 7.38 -1.12
C GLN A 162 -16.94 8.48 -2.19
N GLU A 163 -15.83 9.18 -2.38
CA GLU A 163 -15.67 10.17 -3.45
C GLU A 163 -15.75 9.50 -4.84
N ARG A 164 -15.04 8.39 -5.04
CA ARG A 164 -15.12 7.61 -6.29
C ARG A 164 -16.54 7.13 -6.59
N GLU A 165 -17.24 6.60 -5.59
CA GLU A 165 -18.63 6.15 -5.76
C GLU A 165 -19.58 7.30 -6.09
N ARG A 166 -19.39 8.46 -5.46
CA ARG A 166 -20.18 9.65 -5.76
C ARG A 166 -19.93 10.12 -7.18
N ALA A 167 -18.67 10.28 -7.58
CA ALA A 167 -18.29 10.68 -8.94
C ALA A 167 -18.83 9.68 -9.98
N TRP A 168 -18.78 8.38 -9.70
CA TRP A 168 -19.35 7.36 -10.57
C TRP A 168 -20.87 7.48 -10.69
N ARG A 169 -21.61 7.67 -9.58
CA ARG A 169 -23.07 7.86 -9.61
C ARG A 169 -23.45 9.14 -10.37
N GLU A 170 -22.75 10.24 -10.12
CA GLU A 170 -22.95 11.50 -10.83
C GLU A 170 -22.70 11.34 -12.34
N HIS A 171 -21.63 10.64 -12.72
CA HIS A 171 -21.36 10.32 -14.13
C HIS A 171 -22.45 9.45 -14.74
N GLN A 172 -22.93 8.41 -14.06
CA GLN A 172 -24.01 7.55 -14.56
C GLN A 172 -25.31 8.35 -14.77
N GLN A 173 -25.69 9.20 -13.81
CA GLN A 173 -26.87 10.06 -13.93
C GLN A 173 -26.72 11.07 -15.09
N ALA A 174 -25.56 11.68 -15.24
CA ALA A 174 -25.28 12.59 -16.35
C ALA A 174 -25.31 11.87 -17.71
N GLU A 175 -24.78 10.65 -17.78
CA GLU A 175 -24.82 9.83 -19.00
C GLU A 175 -26.25 9.40 -19.35
N GLU A 176 -27.06 8.97 -18.37
CA GLU A 176 -28.48 8.65 -18.58
C GLU A 176 -29.26 9.87 -19.08
N ALA A 177 -29.12 11.02 -18.41
CA ALA A 177 -29.77 12.26 -18.82
C ALA A 177 -29.33 12.70 -20.23
N PHE A 178 -28.04 12.56 -20.54
CA PHE A 178 -27.53 12.82 -21.89
C PHE A 178 -28.18 11.89 -22.92
N GLN A 179 -28.26 10.58 -22.64
CA GLN A 179 -28.86 9.60 -23.53
C GLN A 179 -30.34 9.87 -23.80
N GLU A 180 -31.10 10.37 -22.82
CA GLU A 180 -32.50 10.78 -23.00
C GLU A 180 -32.67 11.96 -23.97
N THR A 181 -31.65 12.82 -24.10
CA THR A 181 -31.68 13.97 -25.04
C THR A 181 -31.33 13.59 -26.48
N LEU A 182 -30.83 12.37 -26.73
CA LEU A 182 -30.33 11.97 -28.04
C LEU A 182 -31.43 11.55 -29.01
N GLU A 183 -31.52 12.25 -30.13
CA GLU A 183 -32.31 11.82 -31.28
C GLU A 183 -31.51 10.86 -32.17
N VAL A 184 -31.51 9.56 -31.83
CA VAL A 184 -30.79 8.55 -32.62
C VAL A 184 -31.60 8.18 -33.88
N PRO A 185 -31.04 8.36 -35.10
CA PRO A 185 -31.76 8.03 -36.32
C PRO A 185 -32.14 6.55 -36.41
N GLN A 186 -33.36 6.25 -36.88
CA GLN A 186 -33.85 4.87 -36.96
C GLN A 186 -32.96 3.96 -37.80
N TRP A 187 -32.33 4.50 -38.86
CA TRP A 187 -31.43 3.75 -39.74
C TRP A 187 -30.05 3.48 -39.12
N ALA A 188 -29.69 4.14 -38.01
CA ALA A 188 -28.36 4.03 -37.42
C ALA A 188 -28.14 2.63 -36.85
N LYS A 189 -27.00 2.03 -37.21
CA LYS A 189 -26.53 0.72 -36.74
C LYS A 189 -25.42 0.82 -35.71
N GLY A 190 -24.91 2.03 -35.47
CA GLY A 190 -23.89 2.31 -34.47
C GLY A 190 -23.55 3.79 -34.40
N VAL A 191 -22.63 4.13 -33.52
CA VAL A 191 -22.09 5.47 -33.31
C VAL A 191 -20.57 5.44 -33.43
N ILE A 192 -19.98 6.50 -33.99
CA ILE A 192 -18.55 6.70 -34.08
C ILE A 192 -18.15 7.72 -33.02
N ILE A 193 -17.25 7.32 -32.13
CA ILE A 193 -16.86 8.05 -30.93
C ILE A 193 -15.36 8.30 -30.99
N ALA A 194 -14.95 9.51 -30.63
CA ALA A 194 -13.57 9.84 -30.30
C ALA A 194 -13.40 9.91 -28.79
N THR A 195 -12.38 9.26 -28.26
CA THR A 195 -11.98 9.35 -26.86
C THR A 195 -10.53 9.76 -26.77
N LEU A 196 -10.25 10.84 -26.05
CA LEU A 196 -8.90 11.23 -25.64
C LEU A 196 -8.66 10.64 -24.26
N THR A 197 -7.66 9.77 -24.14
CA THR A 197 -7.25 9.18 -22.87
C THR A 197 -5.86 9.62 -22.46
N ASP A 198 -5.60 9.61 -21.16
CA ASP A 198 -4.27 9.85 -20.58
C ASP A 198 -3.95 8.79 -19.53
N TYR A 199 -2.67 8.66 -19.19
CA TYR A 199 -2.21 7.73 -18.16
C TYR A 199 -2.79 8.13 -16.80
N ASP A 200 -3.39 7.16 -16.10
CA ASP A 200 -3.91 7.39 -14.77
C ASP A 200 -2.89 6.95 -13.71
N ALA A 201 -2.00 7.87 -13.34
CA ALA A 201 -0.96 7.63 -12.35
C ALA A 201 -1.49 7.39 -10.93
N GLU A 202 -2.74 7.75 -10.64
CA GLU A 202 -3.30 7.64 -9.28
C GLU A 202 -3.76 6.22 -8.94
N ILE A 203 -4.15 5.45 -9.96
CA ILE A 203 -4.65 4.08 -9.80
C ILE A 203 -3.76 3.04 -10.51
N SER A 204 -2.78 3.48 -11.31
CA SER A 204 -1.83 2.57 -11.95
C SER A 204 -0.73 2.10 -11.00
N GLU A 205 -0.45 0.80 -11.02
CA GLU A 205 0.68 0.18 -10.32
C GLU A 205 1.68 -0.41 -11.35
N PRO A 206 2.54 0.42 -11.97
CA PRO A 206 3.41 -0.02 -13.06
C PRO A 206 4.41 -1.10 -12.62
N TYR A 207 4.80 -1.13 -11.35
CA TYR A 207 5.69 -2.15 -10.79
C TYR A 207 5.01 -3.52 -10.64
N ALA A 208 3.69 -3.54 -10.44
CA ALA A 208 2.87 -4.76 -10.45
C ALA A 208 2.37 -5.12 -11.87
N GLY A 209 2.63 -4.25 -12.85
CA GLY A 209 2.17 -4.43 -14.23
C GLY A 209 0.75 -3.93 -14.48
N GLU A 210 0.15 -3.18 -13.57
CA GLU A 210 -1.19 -2.61 -13.70
C GLU A 210 -1.12 -1.21 -14.32
N PHE A 211 -1.76 -1.05 -15.48
CA PHE A 211 -1.78 0.21 -16.23
C PHE A 211 -3.20 0.62 -16.54
N HIS A 212 -3.60 1.76 -15.98
CA HIS A 212 -4.91 2.34 -16.17
C HIS A 212 -4.83 3.64 -16.96
N THR A 213 -5.95 3.96 -17.60
CA THR A 213 -6.12 5.21 -18.34
C THR A 213 -7.37 5.89 -17.86
N LYS A 214 -7.34 7.22 -17.90
CA LYS A 214 -8.51 8.07 -17.66
C LYS A 214 -8.95 8.72 -18.96
N THR A 215 -10.26 8.80 -19.17
CA THR A 215 -10.81 9.49 -20.33
C THR A 215 -10.90 10.98 -20.01
N LEU A 216 -10.19 11.80 -20.77
CA LEU A 216 -10.19 13.26 -20.64
C LEU A 216 -11.31 13.91 -21.45
N LYS A 217 -11.62 13.33 -22.62
CA LYS A 217 -12.62 13.88 -23.52
C LYS A 217 -13.29 12.78 -24.32
N THR A 218 -14.60 12.91 -24.50
CA THR A 218 -15.42 12.04 -25.36
C THR A 218 -16.19 12.92 -26.34
N ILE A 219 -16.11 12.58 -27.64
CA ILE A 219 -16.80 13.30 -28.72
C ILE A 219 -17.59 12.30 -29.56
N ILE A 220 -18.87 12.60 -29.78
CA ILE A 220 -19.76 11.84 -30.65
C ILE A 220 -19.67 12.41 -32.06
N LEU A 221 -18.94 11.72 -32.94
CA LEU A 221 -18.58 12.24 -34.26
C LEU A 221 -19.65 11.98 -35.33
N ALA A 222 -20.27 10.79 -35.33
CA ALA A 222 -21.24 10.45 -36.37
C ALA A 222 -22.10 9.22 -36.04
N TRP A 223 -23.29 9.15 -36.63
CA TRP A 223 -24.08 7.93 -36.73
C TRP A 223 -23.62 7.06 -37.91
N SER A 224 -23.57 5.74 -37.71
CA SER A 224 -23.09 4.76 -38.70
C SER A 224 -24.25 4.02 -39.37
N LYS A 225 -24.21 3.91 -40.70
CA LYS A 225 -25.12 3.05 -41.50
C LYS A 225 -24.65 1.60 -41.60
N HIS A 226 -23.40 1.33 -41.22
CA HIS A 226 -22.75 0.04 -41.42
C HIS A 226 -22.66 -0.76 -40.12
N SER A 227 -22.91 -2.07 -40.19
CA SER A 227 -22.63 -3.01 -39.09
C SER A 227 -21.17 -3.45 -39.02
N ARG A 228 -20.42 -3.25 -40.11
CA ARG A 228 -18.98 -3.54 -40.18
C ARG A 228 -18.17 -2.35 -39.65
N ASN A 229 -17.03 -2.65 -39.05
CA ASN A 229 -16.03 -1.64 -38.69
C ASN A 229 -15.20 -1.30 -39.94
N LEU A 230 -15.37 -0.09 -40.46
CA LEU A 230 -14.70 0.39 -41.67
C LEU A 230 -13.81 1.59 -41.31
N PHE A 231 -12.50 1.46 -41.48
CA PHE A 231 -11.57 2.58 -41.22
C PHE A 231 -11.83 3.82 -42.09
N PRO A 232 -12.17 3.71 -43.40
CA PRO A 232 -12.55 4.89 -44.18
C PRO A 232 -13.74 5.66 -43.59
N GLU A 233 -14.66 4.95 -42.93
CA GLU A 233 -15.81 5.57 -42.25
C GLU A 233 -15.38 6.29 -40.97
N LEU A 234 -14.49 5.68 -40.17
CA LEU A 234 -13.91 6.33 -38.98
C LEU A 234 -13.15 7.60 -39.37
N ARG A 235 -12.31 7.53 -40.41
CA ARG A 235 -11.55 8.67 -40.94
C ARG A 235 -12.46 9.80 -41.39
N LYS A 236 -13.51 9.50 -42.15
CA LYS A 236 -14.49 10.49 -42.58
C LYS A 236 -15.16 11.18 -41.39
N ALA A 237 -15.53 10.43 -40.35
CA ALA A 237 -16.14 10.98 -39.15
C ALA A 237 -15.21 11.93 -38.37
N CYS A 238 -13.89 11.73 -38.46
CA CYS A 238 -12.90 12.63 -37.84
C CYS A 238 -12.96 14.06 -38.39
N LEU A 239 -13.49 14.26 -39.61
CA LEU A 239 -13.64 15.59 -40.19
C LEU A 239 -14.73 16.43 -39.51
N ASN A 240 -15.57 15.82 -38.68
CA ASN A 240 -16.67 16.51 -38.02
C ASN A 240 -16.24 17.29 -36.77
N HIS A 241 -14.99 17.13 -36.31
CA HIS A 241 -14.46 17.88 -35.17
C HIS A 241 -13.00 18.34 -35.40
N PRO A 242 -12.64 19.60 -35.09
CA PRO A 242 -11.29 20.12 -35.34
C PRO A 242 -10.18 19.32 -34.65
N GLU A 243 -10.40 18.89 -33.40
CA GLU A 243 -9.39 18.14 -32.63
C GLU A 243 -9.10 16.74 -33.18
N THR A 244 -10.00 16.15 -33.97
CA THR A 244 -9.81 14.79 -34.51
C THR A 244 -9.48 14.78 -36.00
N THR A 245 -9.62 15.92 -36.69
CA THR A 245 -9.46 16.06 -38.15
C THR A 245 -8.14 15.49 -38.68
N PHE A 246 -7.06 15.61 -37.91
CA PHE A 246 -5.74 15.11 -38.29
C PHE A 246 -5.70 13.58 -38.47
N LEU A 247 -6.58 12.82 -37.80
CA LEU A 247 -6.68 11.36 -37.92
C LEU A 247 -7.33 10.91 -39.23
N ASN A 248 -7.97 11.80 -39.99
CA ASN A 248 -8.45 11.47 -41.33
C ASN A 248 -7.29 11.08 -42.26
N ASP A 249 -6.12 11.71 -42.08
CA ASP A 249 -4.90 11.47 -42.87
C ASP A 249 -4.29 10.08 -42.56
N PRO A 250 -4.17 9.18 -43.56
CA PRO A 250 -3.54 7.87 -43.40
C PRO A 250 -2.10 7.92 -42.93
N GLU A 251 -1.35 9.00 -43.20
CA GLU A 251 0.04 9.13 -42.77
C GLU A 251 0.16 9.50 -41.28
N LYS A 252 -0.88 10.11 -40.71
CA LYS A 252 -0.92 10.60 -39.31
C LYS A 252 -1.72 9.71 -38.37
N SER A 253 -2.10 8.53 -38.83
CA SER A 253 -2.96 7.64 -38.05
C SER A 253 -2.71 6.18 -38.35
N VAL A 254 -2.97 5.35 -37.35
CA VAL A 254 -2.70 3.92 -37.34
C VAL A 254 -4.01 3.17 -37.16
N GLU A 255 -4.23 2.17 -38.03
CA GLU A 255 -5.36 1.25 -37.93
C GLU A 255 -5.02 0.08 -37.01
N HIS A 256 -5.79 -0.11 -35.94
CA HIS A 256 -5.62 -1.25 -35.04
C HIS A 256 -6.76 -2.24 -35.19
N ARG A 257 -6.39 -3.54 -35.25
CA ARG A 257 -7.29 -4.67 -35.53
C ARG A 257 -7.08 -5.79 -34.51
N GLU A 258 -7.33 -5.47 -33.25
CA GLU A 258 -7.04 -6.32 -32.11
C GLU A 258 -8.23 -7.25 -31.81
N ARG A 259 -8.35 -8.35 -32.55
CA ARG A 259 -9.44 -9.35 -32.39
C ARG A 259 -9.18 -10.45 -31.35
N PHE A 260 -8.11 -10.37 -30.58
CA PHE A 260 -7.82 -11.34 -29.52
C PHE A 260 -8.57 -11.00 -28.23
N ALA A 261 -8.68 -11.95 -27.30
CA ALA A 261 -9.55 -11.83 -26.12
C ALA A 261 -9.26 -10.61 -25.22
N MET A 262 -8.01 -10.14 -25.21
CA MET A 262 -7.55 -8.97 -24.45
C MET A 262 -7.31 -7.74 -25.34
N GLY A 263 -7.80 -7.75 -26.58
CA GLY A 263 -7.58 -6.67 -27.55
C GLY A 263 -8.68 -5.60 -27.50
N GLU A 264 -8.33 -4.36 -27.82
CA GLU A 264 -9.23 -3.21 -27.82
C GLU A 264 -10.15 -3.12 -29.06
N GLY A 265 -10.10 -4.12 -29.94
CA GLY A 265 -10.97 -4.26 -31.09
C GLY A 265 -10.52 -3.46 -32.31
N TYR A 266 -11.45 -2.70 -32.91
CA TYR A 266 -11.22 -1.94 -34.15
C TYR A 266 -11.30 -0.45 -33.87
N TYR A 267 -10.17 0.24 -34.00
CA TYR A 267 -10.11 1.66 -33.73
C TYR A 267 -8.95 2.33 -34.50
N LEU A 268 -9.06 3.64 -34.67
CA LEU A 268 -8.07 4.51 -35.30
C LEU A 268 -7.43 5.40 -34.24
N THR A 269 -6.13 5.58 -34.29
CA THR A 269 -5.37 6.42 -33.32
C THR A 269 -4.21 7.10 -34.03
N ASP A 270 -3.58 8.06 -33.37
CA ASP A 270 -2.33 8.71 -33.78
C ASP A 270 -1.08 7.97 -33.30
N THR A 271 -1.22 7.00 -32.40
CA THR A 271 -0.10 6.29 -31.78
C THR A 271 0.05 4.86 -32.29
N LYS A 272 1.30 4.42 -32.50
CA LYS A 272 1.60 3.06 -32.98
C LYS A 272 1.40 1.99 -31.89
N TYR A 273 1.65 2.36 -30.63
CA TYR A 273 1.45 1.53 -29.46
C TYR A 273 0.65 2.36 -28.47
N ILE A 274 -0.56 1.91 -28.11
CA ILE A 274 -1.40 2.69 -27.21
C ILE A 274 -1.13 2.30 -25.77
N ARG A 275 -0.88 3.34 -24.98
CA ARG A 275 -1.27 3.36 -23.57
C ARG A 275 -2.16 4.56 -23.24
N TYR A 276 -2.25 5.56 -24.11
CA TYR A 276 -3.07 6.78 -23.99
C TYR A 276 -3.02 7.57 -25.31
N GLY A 277 -3.89 8.56 -25.50
CA GLY A 277 -3.98 9.39 -26.70
C GLY A 277 -5.39 9.39 -27.34
N TRP A 278 -5.49 9.84 -28.58
CA TRP A 278 -6.76 9.83 -29.30
C TRP A 278 -7.10 8.43 -29.83
N GLN A 279 -8.32 7.99 -29.58
CA GLN A 279 -8.86 6.74 -30.12
C GLN A 279 -10.24 6.98 -30.73
N ILE A 280 -10.41 6.61 -31.99
CA ILE A 280 -11.69 6.67 -32.71
C ILE A 280 -12.20 5.26 -32.90
N LYS A 281 -13.37 4.96 -32.34
CA LYS A 281 -13.96 3.62 -32.37
C LYS A 281 -15.43 3.69 -32.74
N LYS A 282 -15.89 2.67 -33.46
CA LYS A 282 -17.32 2.44 -33.67
C LYS A 282 -17.87 1.58 -32.55
N ARG A 283 -18.99 2.00 -31.97
CA ARG A 283 -19.81 1.18 -31.07
C ARG A 283 -21.11 0.80 -31.79
N ASN A 284 -21.30 -0.50 -32.02
CA ASN A 284 -22.48 -1.01 -32.70
C ASN A 284 -23.69 -1.04 -31.75
N PHE A 285 -24.87 -0.81 -32.30
CA PHE A 285 -26.13 -0.98 -31.59
C PHE A 285 -26.58 -2.43 -31.75
N TYR A 286 -26.72 -3.14 -30.63
CA TYR A 286 -27.22 -4.53 -30.64
C TYR A 286 -28.70 -4.63 -30.27
N ARG A 287 -29.31 -3.52 -29.82
CA ARG A 287 -30.71 -3.39 -29.48
C ARG A 287 -31.31 -2.22 -30.24
N GLU A 288 -32.42 -2.47 -30.91
CA GLU A 288 -33.11 -1.47 -31.74
C GLU A 288 -34.07 -0.60 -30.93
N ASP A 289 -34.58 -1.12 -29.80
CA ASP A 289 -35.55 -0.48 -28.89
C ASP A 289 -34.93 0.62 -28.03
N ASN A 290 -33.62 0.56 -27.78
CA ASN A 290 -32.89 1.60 -27.06
C ASN A 290 -31.45 1.69 -27.59
N LYS A 291 -31.26 2.51 -28.63
CA LYS A 291 -29.94 2.77 -29.24
C LYS A 291 -29.11 3.77 -28.44
N ALA A 292 -29.77 4.72 -27.77
CA ALA A 292 -29.10 5.78 -27.01
C ALA A 292 -28.19 5.24 -25.91
N ARG A 293 -28.55 4.11 -25.26
CA ARG A 293 -27.74 3.44 -24.23
C ARG A 293 -26.30 3.06 -24.62
N TYR A 294 -26.00 3.05 -25.92
CA TYR A 294 -24.67 2.74 -26.44
C TYR A 294 -23.81 3.99 -26.64
N VAL A 295 -24.40 5.17 -26.53
CA VAL A 295 -23.73 6.45 -26.75
C VAL A 295 -23.23 6.95 -25.39
N PRO A 296 -21.90 7.02 -25.18
CA PRO A 296 -21.35 7.52 -23.93
C PRO A 296 -21.62 9.02 -23.79
N LEU A 297 -21.57 9.53 -22.56
CA LEU A 297 -21.58 10.96 -22.30
C LEU A 297 -20.43 11.65 -23.04
N GLY A 298 -20.74 12.71 -23.79
CA GLY A 298 -19.72 13.43 -24.55
C GLY A 298 -20.26 14.61 -25.35
N GLU A 299 -19.33 15.34 -25.96
CA GLU A 299 -19.62 16.44 -26.87
C GLU A 299 -20.26 15.92 -28.17
N ILE A 300 -21.39 16.49 -28.60
CA ILE A 300 -22.02 16.12 -29.87
C ILE A 300 -21.40 16.95 -30.99
N ALA A 301 -20.74 16.28 -31.93
CA ALA A 301 -20.12 16.87 -33.11
C ALA A 301 -20.58 16.14 -34.38
N ILE A 302 -21.88 15.88 -34.49
CA ILE A 302 -22.46 15.19 -35.66
C ILE A 302 -22.79 16.26 -36.70
N SER A 303 -22.22 16.14 -37.90
CA SER A 303 -22.58 16.99 -39.04
C SER A 303 -24.04 16.75 -39.46
N GLU A 304 -24.80 17.83 -39.71
CA GLU A 304 -26.14 17.79 -40.31
C GLU A 304 -26.23 16.98 -41.62
#